data_AF-A0A6B0T0J4-F1
#
_entry.id   AF-A0A6B0T0J4-F1
#
_cell.length_a   1.000
_cell.length_b   1.000
_cell.length_c   1.000
_cell.angle_alpha   90.00
_cell.angle_beta   90.00
_cell.angle_gamma   90.00
#
_symmetry.space_group_name_H-M   'P 1'
#
loop_
_entity.id
_entity.type
_entity.pdbx_description
1 polymer ?
#
loop_
_entity_poly.entity_id
_entity_poly.type
_entity_poly.pdbx_seq_one_letter_code
_entity_poly.pdbx_strand_id
1 'polypeptide(L)'
;MGNDTNRTDTGAPTDQYETKGSLNMYLVGSTLQKAIRRGDRELAAFSAFELLRSGMDGFFHSRVSTILLEDLRLRPAEAHLLPAIKRLQDMMNGVFEDNEGMRISAGMRIASLMAEAESSRELLPMKNWWIALAEDRLEAIENGDVPEHSFPIDDKLDEIEYVVADQHTARGSRAGRGTAHYLIEAARTSDPSNLETRYKRLLLEHELGKNVSDEQVEHSIEPVPDDEPWEHSREVGFPRH
;
A
#
# COMPACT_ATOMS: atom_id res chain seq x y z
N MET A 1 28.77 26.52 -18.50
CA MET A 1 29.17 27.43 -17.38
C MET A 1 29.53 26.53 -16.22
N GLY A 2 30.75 26.63 -15.69
CA GLY A 2 31.15 25.82 -14.53
C GLY A 2 30.39 26.32 -13.32
N ASN A 3 29.47 25.50 -12.79
CA ASN A 3 28.73 25.81 -11.57
C ASN A 3 29.75 25.83 -10.41
N ASP A 4 29.95 26.98 -9.79
CA ASP A 4 30.56 27.06 -8.47
C ASP A 4 29.60 26.35 -7.51
N THR A 5 29.90 25.11 -7.15
CA THR A 5 29.03 24.26 -6.31
C THR A 5 28.92 24.75 -4.88
N ASN A 6 29.74 25.73 -4.48
CA ASN A 6 29.88 26.17 -3.11
C ASN A 6 29.27 27.56 -2.88
N ARG A 7 28.45 28.06 -3.81
CA ARG A 7 27.81 29.37 -3.71
C ARG A 7 26.33 29.34 -3.96
N THR A 8 25.62 30.19 -3.24
CA THR A 8 24.21 30.49 -3.44
C THR A 8 24.03 31.38 -4.67
N ASP A 9 22.79 31.55 -5.12
CA ASP A 9 22.41 32.42 -6.22
C ASP A 9 22.68 33.91 -5.90
N THR A 10 22.91 34.25 -4.62
CA THR A 10 23.36 35.58 -4.18
C THR A 10 24.88 35.74 -4.16
N GLY A 11 25.63 34.67 -4.48
CA GLY A 11 27.10 34.63 -4.44
C GLY A 11 27.70 34.40 -3.06
N ALA A 12 26.89 34.16 -2.03
CA ALA A 12 27.37 33.80 -0.69
C ALA A 12 27.82 32.33 -0.66
N PRO A 13 28.75 31.94 0.23
CA PRO A 13 29.06 30.52 0.44
C PRO A 13 27.82 29.74 0.90
N THR A 14 27.59 28.55 0.36
CA THR A 14 26.50 27.66 0.82
C THR A 14 26.86 26.96 2.13
N ASP A 15 25.94 26.97 3.09
CA ASP A 15 26.00 26.11 4.29
C ASP A 15 25.50 24.68 4.00
N GLN A 16 25.83 23.72 4.86
CA GLN A 16 25.52 22.29 4.71
C GLN A 16 24.02 22.00 4.47
N TYR A 17 23.14 22.78 5.11
CA TYR A 17 21.69 22.62 5.03
C TYR A 17 21.01 23.70 4.18
N GLU A 18 21.80 24.49 3.45
CA GLU A 18 21.32 25.59 2.63
C GLU A 18 21.33 25.18 1.15
N THR A 19 20.24 25.49 0.46
CA THR A 19 20.12 25.27 -0.98
C THR A 19 20.77 26.43 -1.74
N LYS A 20 20.99 26.27 -3.04
CA LYS A 20 21.52 27.36 -3.87
C LYS A 20 20.65 28.62 -3.84
N GLY A 21 19.34 28.50 -3.68
CA GLY A 21 18.41 29.63 -3.53
C GLY A 21 18.41 30.28 -2.14
N SER A 22 19.39 29.96 -1.29
CA SER A 22 19.45 30.41 0.11
C SER A 22 18.24 29.99 0.95
N LEU A 23 17.73 28.77 0.72
CA LEU A 23 16.64 28.17 1.49
C LEU A 23 17.15 27.05 2.38
N ASN A 24 16.49 26.82 3.52
CA ASN A 24 16.79 25.65 4.34
C ASN A 24 16.25 24.38 3.66
N MET A 25 17.09 23.37 3.46
CA MET A 25 16.73 22.14 2.77
C MET A 25 15.57 21.38 3.40
N TYR A 26 15.43 21.43 4.73
CA TYR A 26 14.32 20.76 5.43
C TYR A 26 13.00 21.48 5.18
N LEU A 27 13.01 22.80 5.03
CA LEU A 27 11.83 23.58 4.62
C LEU A 27 11.46 23.29 3.17
N VAL A 28 12.43 23.19 2.26
CA VAL A 28 12.18 22.82 0.86
C VAL A 28 11.63 21.39 0.77
N GLY A 29 12.20 20.43 1.50
CA GLY A 29 11.67 19.06 1.55
C GLY A 29 10.27 18.96 2.19
N SER A 30 10.01 19.76 3.23
CA SER A 30 8.68 19.90 3.84
C SER A 30 7.67 20.51 2.87
N THR A 31 8.12 21.45 2.04
CA THR A 31 7.34 22.07 0.98
C THR A 31 7.03 21.07 -0.12
N LEU A 32 8.02 20.30 -0.60
CA LEU A 32 7.82 19.21 -1.55
C LEU A 32 6.72 18.24 -1.11
N GLN A 33 6.80 17.76 0.14
CA GLN A 33 5.82 16.83 0.71
C GLN A 33 4.42 17.42 0.75
N LYS A 34 4.27 18.67 1.23
CA LYS A 34 2.96 19.31 1.36
C LYS A 34 2.38 19.72 0.01
N ALA A 35 3.23 20.12 -0.94
CA ALA A 35 2.83 20.43 -2.30
C ALA A 35 2.27 19.19 -2.99
N ILE A 36 2.99 18.06 -2.93
CA ILE A 36 2.51 16.77 -3.46
C ILE A 36 1.18 16.37 -2.82
N ARG A 37 1.10 16.37 -1.47
CA ARG A 37 -0.14 16.05 -0.74
C ARG A 37 -1.34 16.89 -1.16
N ARG A 38 -1.11 18.15 -1.54
CA ARG A 38 -2.16 19.12 -1.89
C ARG A 38 -2.37 19.27 -3.39
N GLY A 39 -1.67 18.50 -4.21
CA GLY A 39 -1.74 18.59 -5.66
C GLY A 39 -1.14 19.86 -6.27
N ASP A 40 -0.27 20.56 -5.54
CA ASP A 40 0.44 21.74 -6.04
C ASP A 40 1.66 21.30 -6.85
N ARG A 41 1.42 21.07 -8.14
CA ARG A 41 2.43 20.59 -9.08
C ARG A 41 3.60 21.56 -9.28
N GLU A 42 3.33 22.86 -9.33
CA GLU A 42 4.38 23.86 -9.56
C GLU A 42 5.33 23.91 -8.38
N LEU A 43 4.78 24.00 -7.16
CA LEU A 43 5.60 24.07 -5.96
C LEU A 43 6.32 22.74 -5.68
N ALA A 44 5.72 21.60 -6.04
CA ALA A 44 6.39 20.31 -5.99
C ALA A 44 7.58 20.24 -6.97
N ALA A 45 7.38 20.65 -8.22
CA ALA A 45 8.43 20.68 -9.23
C ALA A 45 9.56 21.66 -8.87
N PHE A 46 9.23 22.85 -8.36
CA PHE A 46 10.21 23.81 -7.85
C PHE A 46 11.02 23.20 -6.70
N SER A 47 10.36 22.56 -5.73
CA SER A 47 11.05 21.97 -4.59
C SER A 47 12.01 20.86 -5.02
N ALA A 48 11.62 20.05 -6.02
CA ALA A 48 12.50 19.04 -6.61
C ALA A 48 13.70 19.66 -7.34
N PHE A 49 13.45 20.67 -8.18
CA PHE A 49 14.48 21.44 -8.86
C PHE A 49 15.52 21.99 -7.86
N GLU A 50 15.03 22.61 -6.79
CA GLU A 50 15.86 23.29 -5.80
C GLU A 50 16.74 22.30 -5.02
N LEU A 51 16.19 21.17 -4.58
CA LEU A 51 16.97 20.14 -3.89
C LEU A 51 18.03 19.54 -4.81
N LEU A 52 17.67 19.20 -6.05
CA LEU A 52 18.57 18.47 -6.97
C LEU A 52 19.69 19.36 -7.51
N ARG A 53 19.40 20.60 -7.89
CA ARG A 53 20.46 21.54 -8.33
C ARG A 53 21.42 21.92 -7.20
N SER A 54 20.99 21.74 -5.95
CA SER A 54 21.78 21.98 -4.74
C SER A 54 22.54 20.73 -4.26
N GLY A 55 22.53 19.63 -5.04
CA GLY A 55 23.26 18.40 -4.69
C GLY A 55 22.63 17.60 -3.56
N MET A 56 21.35 17.82 -3.25
CA MET A 56 20.63 17.15 -2.16
C MET A 56 19.88 15.90 -2.64
N ASP A 57 20.43 15.19 -3.62
CA ASP A 57 19.83 14.02 -4.27
C ASP A 57 19.40 12.95 -3.26
N GLY A 58 20.27 12.58 -2.31
CA GLY A 58 19.94 11.58 -1.30
C GLY A 58 18.74 11.96 -0.44
N PHE A 59 18.62 13.24 -0.07
CA PHE A 59 17.48 13.75 0.68
C PHE A 59 16.21 13.78 -0.18
N PHE A 60 16.31 14.19 -1.44
CA PHE A 60 15.19 14.12 -2.39
C PHE A 60 14.67 12.68 -2.55
N HIS A 61 15.56 11.70 -2.78
CA HIS A 61 15.18 10.29 -2.92
C HIS A 61 14.48 9.75 -1.66
N SER A 62 15.03 10.04 -0.48
CA SER A 62 14.40 9.66 0.79
C SER A 62 13.00 10.28 0.92
N ARG A 63 12.83 11.56 0.57
CA ARG A 63 11.52 12.23 0.60
C ARG A 63 10.53 11.62 -0.36
N VAL A 64 10.92 11.32 -1.61
CA VAL A 64 10.06 10.66 -2.59
C VAL A 64 9.50 9.35 -2.03
N SER A 65 10.36 8.51 -1.45
CA SER A 65 9.94 7.24 -0.84
C SER A 65 8.97 7.42 0.33
N THR A 66 9.22 8.39 1.21
CA THR A 66 8.31 8.70 2.33
C THR A 66 6.95 9.17 1.82
N ILE A 67 6.92 10.10 0.87
CA ILE A 67 5.69 10.71 0.36
C ILE A 67 4.83 9.67 -0.38
N LEU A 68 5.45 8.74 -1.13
CA LEU A 68 4.75 7.63 -1.78
C LEU A 68 3.91 6.80 -0.81
N LEU A 69 4.40 6.59 0.43
CA LEU A 69 3.72 5.79 1.44
C LEU A 69 2.78 6.62 2.32
N GLU A 70 3.16 7.85 2.65
CA GLU A 70 2.42 8.67 3.62
C GLU A 70 1.29 9.49 3.03
N ASP A 71 1.40 9.87 1.75
CA ASP A 71 0.61 10.97 1.19
C ASP A 71 -0.10 10.62 -0.13
N LEU A 72 0.12 9.43 -0.69
CA LEU A 72 -0.53 8.96 -1.93
C LEU A 72 -1.39 7.72 -1.67
N ARG A 73 -2.52 7.64 -2.38
CA ARG A 73 -3.45 6.49 -2.33
C ARG A 73 -2.94 5.28 -3.09
N LEU A 74 -2.33 5.49 -4.26
CA LEU A 74 -1.79 4.45 -5.14
C LEU A 74 -2.80 3.33 -5.42
N ARG A 75 -3.99 3.70 -5.92
CA ARG A 75 -5.03 2.72 -6.29
C ARG A 75 -4.52 1.78 -7.39
N PRO A 76 -5.17 0.62 -7.64
CA PRO A 76 -4.78 -0.27 -8.74
C PRO A 76 -4.64 0.44 -10.10
N ALA A 77 -5.51 1.42 -10.39
CA ALA A 77 -5.43 2.25 -11.60
C ALA A 77 -4.14 3.10 -11.69
N GLU A 78 -3.53 3.43 -10.55
CA GLU A 78 -2.31 4.23 -10.42
C GLU A 78 -1.06 3.39 -10.14
N ALA A 79 -1.19 2.05 -10.02
CA ALA A 79 -0.06 1.17 -9.68
C ALA A 79 1.12 1.30 -10.66
N HIS A 80 0.85 1.72 -11.91
CA HIS A 80 1.85 2.02 -12.94
C HIS A 80 2.78 3.19 -12.59
N LEU A 81 2.40 4.07 -11.64
CA LEU A 81 3.25 5.16 -11.17
C LEU A 81 4.50 4.65 -10.45
N LEU A 82 4.41 3.53 -9.73
CA LEU A 82 5.55 2.96 -9.00
C LEU A 82 6.73 2.58 -9.94
N PRO A 83 6.53 1.75 -10.99
CA PRO A 83 7.61 1.45 -11.93
C PRO A 83 8.04 2.68 -12.74
N ALA A 84 7.14 3.63 -13.04
CA ALA A 84 7.50 4.87 -13.71
C ALA A 84 8.44 5.75 -12.87
N ILE A 85 8.11 5.95 -11.58
CA ILE A 85 8.94 6.70 -10.63
C ILE A 85 10.28 5.99 -10.43
N LYS A 86 10.28 4.66 -10.23
CA LYS A 86 11.51 3.88 -10.12
C LYS A 86 12.40 4.05 -11.36
N ARG A 87 11.80 3.98 -12.56
CA ARG A 87 12.54 4.18 -13.80
C ARG A 87 13.15 5.59 -13.88
N LEU A 88 12.43 6.62 -13.48
CA LEU A 88 12.94 7.99 -13.43
C LEU A 88 14.10 8.13 -12.44
N GLN A 89 14.01 7.50 -11.26
CA GLN A 89 15.11 7.47 -10.29
C GLN A 89 16.35 6.74 -10.85
N ASP A 90 16.16 5.65 -11.59
CA ASP A 90 17.27 4.93 -12.26
C ASP A 90 17.89 5.75 -13.39
N MET A 91 17.09 6.56 -14.09
CA MET A 91 17.61 7.49 -15.09
C MET A 91 18.47 8.57 -14.44
N MET A 92 18.08 9.11 -13.28
CA MET A 92 18.86 10.10 -12.54
C MET A 92 20.25 9.57 -12.14
N ASN A 93 20.31 8.33 -11.64
CA ASN A 93 21.52 7.74 -11.04
C ASN A 93 22.35 6.88 -12.01
N GLY A 94 22.13 6.98 -13.31
CA GLY A 94 22.94 6.22 -14.28
C GLY A 94 22.84 6.70 -15.71
N VAL A 95 21.64 6.95 -16.24
CA VAL A 95 21.50 7.43 -17.63
C VAL A 95 21.88 8.91 -17.75
N PHE A 96 21.53 9.71 -16.74
CA PHE A 96 21.73 11.15 -16.70
C PHE A 96 22.66 11.59 -15.56
N GLU A 97 23.46 10.67 -15.01
CA GLU A 97 24.40 10.98 -13.93
C GLU A 97 25.32 12.16 -14.30
N ASP A 98 25.87 12.13 -15.51
CA ASP A 98 26.73 13.20 -16.05
C ASP A 98 25.94 14.34 -16.74
N ASN A 99 24.60 14.29 -16.74
CA ASN A 99 23.74 15.30 -17.38
C ASN A 99 22.84 15.97 -16.34
N GLU A 100 23.38 17.01 -15.68
CA GLU A 100 22.71 17.75 -14.60
C GLU A 100 21.29 18.19 -14.99
N GLY A 101 21.09 18.74 -16.19
CA GLY A 101 19.78 19.24 -16.64
C GLY A 101 18.74 18.14 -16.80
N MET A 102 19.11 17.00 -17.39
CA MET A 102 18.20 15.87 -17.55
C MET A 102 17.93 15.15 -16.23
N ARG A 103 18.94 15.05 -15.36
CA ARG A 103 18.79 14.52 -13.99
C ARG A 103 17.79 15.33 -13.18
N ILE A 104 17.94 16.66 -13.16
CA ILE A 104 17.00 17.56 -12.47
C ILE A 104 15.60 17.43 -13.07
N SER A 105 15.49 17.42 -14.41
CA SER A 105 14.21 17.29 -15.11
C SER A 105 13.49 15.98 -14.78
N ALA A 106 14.22 14.87 -14.63
CA ALA A 106 13.66 13.59 -14.20
C ALA A 106 13.10 13.67 -12.78
N GLY A 107 13.80 14.31 -11.84
CA GLY A 107 13.30 14.53 -10.49
C GLY A 107 12.09 15.46 -10.42
N MET A 108 12.06 16.54 -11.22
CA MET A 108 10.88 17.39 -11.38
C MET A 108 9.69 16.59 -11.94
N ARG A 109 9.94 15.68 -12.89
CA ARG A 109 8.91 14.79 -13.42
C ARG A 109 8.35 13.86 -12.35
N ILE A 110 9.20 13.30 -11.48
CA ILE A 110 8.75 12.50 -10.33
C ILE A 110 7.81 13.34 -9.45
N ALA A 111 8.24 14.53 -9.03
CA ALA A 111 7.44 15.39 -8.16
C ALA A 111 6.10 15.80 -8.81
N SER A 112 6.11 16.10 -10.12
CA SER A 112 4.89 16.39 -10.89
C SER A 112 3.93 15.21 -10.93
N LEU A 113 4.42 14.00 -11.22
CA LEU A 113 3.58 12.79 -11.26
C LEU A 113 2.97 12.51 -9.89
N MET A 114 3.75 12.66 -8.83
CA MET A 114 3.26 12.44 -7.46
C MET A 114 2.23 13.49 -7.04
N ALA A 115 2.39 14.76 -7.43
CA ALA A 115 1.39 15.79 -7.15
C ALA A 115 0.09 15.59 -7.93
N GLU A 116 0.13 14.92 -9.09
CA GLU A 116 -1.08 14.59 -9.86
C GLU A 116 -1.76 13.30 -9.39
N ALA A 117 -1.05 12.45 -8.65
CA ALA A 117 -1.58 11.22 -8.09
C ALA A 117 -2.61 11.51 -7.00
N GLU A 118 -3.55 10.59 -6.81
CA GLU A 118 -4.56 10.73 -5.78
C GLU A 118 -3.92 10.74 -4.38
N SER A 119 -4.16 11.81 -3.62
CA SER A 119 -3.62 11.96 -2.27
C SER A 119 -4.41 11.14 -1.25
N SER A 120 -3.72 10.43 -0.36
CA SER A 120 -4.32 9.78 0.82
C SER A 120 -3.31 9.76 1.96
N ARG A 121 -3.79 9.95 3.18
CA ARG A 121 -2.96 9.81 4.39
C ARG A 121 -3.33 8.61 5.24
N GLU A 122 -4.30 7.80 4.83
CA GLU A 122 -5.01 6.85 5.70
C GLU A 122 -4.11 5.89 6.48
N LEU A 123 -3.02 5.41 5.88
CA LEU A 123 -2.15 4.41 6.49
C LEU A 123 -1.51 4.93 7.78
N LEU A 124 -1.18 6.22 7.84
CA LEU A 124 -0.46 6.79 8.96
C LEU A 124 -1.33 6.97 10.21
N PRO A 125 -2.53 7.59 10.15
CA PRO A 125 -3.49 7.56 11.25
C PRO A 125 -3.89 6.14 11.65
N MET A 126 -4.15 5.23 10.71
CA MET A 126 -4.50 3.83 11.04
C MET A 126 -3.39 3.14 11.84
N LYS A 127 -2.15 3.18 11.34
CA LYS A 127 -0.98 2.58 12.02
C LYS A 127 -0.74 3.23 13.38
N ASN A 128 -0.80 4.56 13.46
CA ASN A 128 -0.59 5.27 14.74
C ASN A 128 -1.68 4.92 15.76
N TRP A 129 -2.94 4.83 15.32
CA TRP A 129 -4.06 4.43 16.17
C TRP A 129 -3.88 2.99 16.68
N TRP A 130 -3.54 2.04 15.80
CA TRP A 130 -3.36 0.64 16.21
C TRP A 130 -2.17 0.43 17.16
N ILE A 131 -1.11 1.23 17.03
CA ILE A 131 0.00 1.21 18.00
C ILE A 131 -0.46 1.73 19.37
N ALA A 132 -1.11 2.90 19.40
CA ALA A 132 -1.64 3.46 20.65
C ALA A 132 -2.65 2.50 21.32
N LEU A 133 -3.56 1.95 20.53
CA LEU A 133 -4.51 0.95 20.97
C LEU A 133 -3.85 -0.28 21.61
N ALA A 134 -2.72 -0.74 21.07
CA ALA A 134 -2.00 -1.88 21.65
C ALA A 134 -1.45 -1.56 23.05
N GLU A 135 -0.95 -0.34 23.24
CA GLU A 135 -0.45 0.16 24.52
C GLU A 135 -1.59 0.33 25.53
N ASP A 136 -2.68 1.01 25.15
CA ASP A 136 -3.86 1.24 25.99
C ASP A 136 -4.48 -0.08 26.47
N ARG A 137 -4.50 -1.10 25.60
CA ARG A 137 -5.01 -2.43 25.95
C ARG A 137 -4.15 -3.14 26.97
N LEU A 138 -2.82 -3.04 26.84
CA LEU A 138 -1.90 -3.65 27.79
C LEU A 138 -2.08 -3.01 29.17
N GLU A 139 -2.15 -1.68 29.23
CA GLU A 139 -2.37 -0.94 30.47
C GLU A 139 -3.71 -1.32 31.13
N ALA A 140 -4.80 -1.37 30.37
CA ALA A 140 -6.10 -1.79 30.90
C ALA A 140 -6.04 -3.21 31.50
N ILE A 141 -5.43 -4.16 30.79
CA ILE A 141 -5.29 -5.54 31.27
C ILE A 141 -4.43 -5.61 32.55
N GLU A 142 -3.34 -4.87 32.62
CA GLU A 142 -2.46 -4.83 33.80
C GLU A 142 -3.16 -4.23 35.03
N ASN A 143 -4.06 -3.26 34.81
CA ASN A 143 -4.87 -2.66 35.86
C ASN A 143 -6.12 -3.48 36.23
N GLY A 144 -6.41 -4.57 35.51
CA GLY A 144 -7.60 -5.39 35.71
C GLY A 144 -8.89 -4.77 35.14
N ASP A 145 -8.75 -3.78 34.26
CA ASP A 145 -9.83 -3.10 33.55
C ASP A 145 -10.09 -3.74 32.17
N VAL A 146 -11.23 -3.38 31.56
CA VAL A 146 -11.57 -3.76 30.19
C VAL A 146 -11.09 -2.64 29.25
N PRO A 147 -10.34 -2.95 28.17
CA PRO A 147 -9.94 -1.93 27.21
C PRO A 147 -11.13 -1.21 26.59
N GLU A 148 -11.03 0.12 26.45
CA GLU A 148 -12.11 0.95 25.87
C GLU A 148 -12.33 0.65 24.38
N HIS A 149 -11.27 0.24 23.68
CA HIS A 149 -11.27 -0.01 22.26
C HIS A 149 -10.69 -1.40 21.92
N SER A 150 -11.16 -1.97 20.82
CA SER A 150 -10.77 -3.28 20.30
C SER A 150 -10.08 -3.15 18.95
N PHE A 151 -9.30 -4.18 18.57
CA PHE A 151 -8.80 -4.26 17.19
C PHE A 151 -9.96 -4.60 16.26
N PRO A 152 -9.89 -4.23 14.96
CA PRO A 152 -10.96 -4.49 14.00
C PRO A 152 -11.39 -5.97 13.88
N ILE A 153 -10.54 -6.90 14.33
CA ILE A 153 -10.79 -8.34 14.28
C ILE A 153 -11.47 -8.88 15.55
N ASP A 154 -11.33 -8.24 16.71
CA ASP A 154 -11.69 -8.88 17.99
C ASP A 154 -13.19 -9.18 18.07
N ASP A 155 -14.03 -8.22 17.68
CA ASP A 155 -15.48 -8.35 17.71
C ASP A 155 -16.02 -9.19 16.54
N LYS A 156 -15.16 -9.52 15.57
CA LYS A 156 -15.53 -10.23 14.34
C LYS A 156 -14.99 -11.64 14.29
N LEU A 157 -14.07 -12.01 15.17
CA LEU A 157 -13.31 -13.25 15.00
C LEU A 157 -14.24 -14.46 14.93
N ASP A 158 -15.23 -14.56 15.82
CA ASP A 158 -16.19 -15.66 15.83
C ASP A 158 -17.09 -15.69 14.58
N GLU A 159 -17.39 -14.52 14.00
CA GLU A 159 -18.18 -14.38 12.78
C GLU A 159 -17.40 -14.87 11.56
N ILE A 160 -16.14 -14.41 11.42
CA ILE A 160 -15.32 -14.68 10.24
C ILE A 160 -14.55 -15.99 10.35
N GLU A 161 -14.47 -16.58 11.55
CA GLU A 161 -13.63 -17.74 11.86
C GLU A 161 -13.86 -18.90 10.90
N TYR A 162 -15.11 -19.13 10.51
CA TYR A 162 -15.44 -20.21 9.59
C TYR A 162 -14.59 -20.14 8.32
N VAL A 163 -14.49 -18.94 7.74
CA VAL A 163 -13.74 -18.66 6.52
C VAL A 163 -12.24 -18.62 6.79
N VAL A 164 -11.78 -17.93 7.84
CA VAL A 164 -10.35 -17.62 8.02
C VAL A 164 -9.52 -18.73 8.67
N ALA A 165 -10.10 -19.57 9.52
CA ALA A 165 -9.36 -20.68 10.14
C ALA A 165 -9.32 -21.87 9.18
N ASP A 166 -8.28 -21.89 8.34
CA ASP A 166 -8.04 -22.88 7.29
C ASP A 166 -7.42 -24.20 7.81
N GLN A 167 -7.17 -25.15 6.90
CA GLN A 167 -6.57 -26.46 7.20
C GLN A 167 -5.17 -26.40 7.83
N HIS A 168 -4.42 -25.30 7.64
CA HIS A 168 -3.09 -25.13 8.20
C HIS A 168 -3.14 -24.60 9.65
N THR A 169 -4.29 -24.12 10.10
CA THR A 169 -4.53 -23.79 11.50
C THR A 169 -4.98 -25.03 12.30
N ALA A 170 -4.53 -25.13 13.55
CA ALA A 170 -4.98 -26.20 14.45
C ALA A 170 -6.50 -26.18 14.68
N ARG A 171 -7.12 -25.00 14.66
CA ARG A 171 -8.58 -24.85 14.83
C ARG A 171 -9.33 -25.31 13.58
N GLY A 172 -8.91 -24.88 12.39
CA GLY A 172 -9.54 -25.28 11.14
C GLY A 172 -9.37 -26.77 10.83
N SER A 173 -8.17 -27.32 11.04
CA SER A 173 -7.93 -28.76 10.91
C SER A 173 -8.82 -29.60 11.82
N ARG A 174 -8.93 -29.26 13.11
CA ARG A 174 -9.83 -29.94 14.06
C ARG A 174 -11.31 -29.81 13.69
N ALA A 175 -11.68 -28.71 13.03
CA ALA A 175 -13.03 -28.48 12.52
C ALA A 175 -13.29 -29.16 11.15
N GLY A 176 -12.31 -29.91 10.59
CA GLY A 176 -12.47 -30.63 9.33
C GLY A 176 -12.45 -29.73 8.09
N ARG A 177 -11.91 -28.50 8.19
CA ARG A 177 -11.88 -27.51 7.10
C ARG A 177 -10.73 -27.77 6.13
N GLY A 178 -10.83 -28.88 5.38
CA GLY A 178 -9.83 -29.31 4.39
C GLY A 178 -10.02 -28.70 3.00
N THR A 179 -9.50 -29.38 1.98
CA THR A 179 -9.59 -28.97 0.55
C THR A 179 -11.01 -28.61 0.12
N ALA A 180 -12.01 -29.39 0.51
CA ALA A 180 -13.41 -29.10 0.16
C ALA A 180 -13.90 -27.76 0.71
N HIS A 181 -13.59 -27.45 1.98
CA HIS A 181 -13.91 -26.15 2.59
C HIS A 181 -13.24 -25.00 1.86
N TYR A 182 -11.96 -25.15 1.54
CA TYR A 182 -11.21 -24.15 0.79
C TYR A 182 -11.83 -23.88 -0.59
N LEU A 183 -12.08 -24.94 -1.38
CA LEU A 183 -12.56 -24.78 -2.74
C LEU A 183 -14.00 -24.26 -2.82
N ILE A 184 -14.87 -24.67 -1.88
CA ILE A 184 -16.29 -24.29 -1.91
C ILE A 184 -16.53 -22.93 -1.24
N GLU A 185 -15.88 -22.65 -0.10
CA GLU A 185 -16.16 -21.42 0.67
C GLU A 185 -14.95 -20.46 0.71
N ALA A 186 -13.83 -20.86 1.32
CA ALA A 186 -12.80 -19.89 1.72
C ALA A 186 -12.00 -19.27 0.57
N ALA A 187 -12.04 -19.86 -0.62
CA ALA A 187 -11.38 -19.35 -1.83
C ALA A 187 -12.31 -18.53 -2.74
N ARG A 188 -13.50 -18.13 -2.26
CA ARG A 188 -14.38 -17.22 -3.01
C ARG A 188 -13.78 -15.81 -3.05
N THR A 189 -14.05 -15.09 -4.13
CA THR A 189 -13.52 -13.74 -4.40
C THR A 189 -14.69 -12.79 -4.70
N SER A 190 -14.48 -11.48 -4.57
CA SER A 190 -15.54 -10.49 -4.81
C SER A 190 -15.81 -10.21 -6.30
N ASP A 191 -14.87 -10.54 -7.20
CA ASP A 191 -15.01 -10.38 -8.65
C ASP A 191 -14.30 -11.51 -9.42
N PRO A 192 -14.86 -12.74 -9.40
CA PRO A 192 -14.26 -13.89 -10.05
C PRO A 192 -14.31 -13.74 -11.57
N SER A 193 -13.16 -13.91 -12.22
CA SER A 193 -13.10 -13.89 -13.68
C SER A 193 -13.77 -15.12 -14.32
N ASN A 194 -14.08 -15.05 -15.62
CA ASN A 194 -14.56 -16.21 -16.38
C ASN A 194 -13.56 -17.39 -16.37
N LEU A 195 -12.25 -17.09 -16.34
CA LEU A 195 -11.22 -18.12 -16.27
C LEU A 195 -11.18 -18.78 -14.89
N GLU A 196 -11.22 -17.97 -13.82
CA GLU A 196 -11.31 -18.44 -12.44
C GLU A 196 -12.51 -19.36 -12.25
N THR A 197 -13.70 -18.89 -12.63
CA THR A 197 -14.95 -19.66 -12.58
C THR A 197 -14.81 -21.00 -13.30
N ARG A 198 -14.26 -21.01 -14.52
CA ARG A 198 -14.07 -22.23 -15.31
C ARG A 198 -13.12 -23.21 -14.63
N TYR A 199 -11.96 -22.75 -14.17
CA TYR A 199 -10.94 -23.64 -13.59
C TYR A 199 -11.30 -24.08 -12.17
N LYS A 200 -12.04 -23.27 -11.42
CA LYS A 200 -12.58 -23.65 -10.10
C LYS A 200 -13.57 -24.81 -10.22
N ARG A 201 -14.44 -24.80 -11.23
CA ARG A 201 -15.31 -25.95 -11.57
C ARG A 201 -14.52 -27.23 -11.85
N LEU A 202 -13.53 -27.16 -12.75
CA LEU A 202 -12.68 -28.31 -13.08
C LEU A 202 -11.93 -28.85 -11.86
N LEU A 203 -11.46 -27.96 -10.98
CA LEU A 203 -10.75 -28.34 -9.77
C LEU A 203 -11.67 -29.00 -8.74
N LEU A 204 -12.89 -28.50 -8.56
CA LEU A 204 -13.90 -29.13 -7.71
C LEU A 204 -14.26 -30.54 -8.20
N GLU A 205 -14.50 -30.70 -9.50
CA GLU A 205 -14.76 -32.02 -10.11
C GLU A 205 -13.58 -32.98 -9.94
N HIS A 206 -12.35 -32.48 -10.02
CA HIS A 206 -11.13 -33.29 -9.85
C HIS A 206 -10.93 -33.72 -8.39
N GLU A 207 -10.99 -32.77 -7.44
CA GLU A 207 -10.66 -33.02 -6.04
C GLU A 207 -11.79 -33.71 -5.26
N LEU A 208 -13.05 -33.36 -5.56
CA LEU A 208 -14.22 -33.88 -4.83
C LEU A 208 -14.94 -34.99 -5.60
N GLY A 209 -14.56 -35.21 -6.87
CA GLY A 209 -15.17 -36.22 -7.72
C GLY A 209 -16.63 -35.92 -8.07
N LYS A 210 -17.36 -36.96 -8.51
CA LYS A 210 -18.78 -36.88 -8.89
C LYS A 210 -19.75 -36.57 -7.73
N ASN A 211 -19.24 -36.37 -6.52
CA ASN A 211 -20.04 -36.09 -5.33
C ASN A 211 -20.24 -34.59 -5.07
N VAL A 212 -19.63 -33.72 -5.88
CA VAL A 212 -19.88 -32.28 -5.79
C VAL A 212 -21.28 -31.98 -6.37
N SER A 213 -22.12 -31.27 -5.62
CA SER A 213 -23.45 -30.85 -6.07
C SER A 213 -23.36 -29.62 -6.96
N ASP A 214 -24.36 -29.42 -7.83
CA ASP A 214 -24.47 -28.20 -8.62
C ASP A 214 -24.53 -26.94 -7.73
N GLU A 215 -25.17 -27.06 -6.56
CA GLU A 215 -25.22 -26.00 -5.53
C GLU A 215 -23.84 -25.67 -4.95
N GLN A 216 -23.01 -26.67 -4.63
CA GLN A 216 -21.63 -26.44 -4.19
C GLN A 216 -20.79 -25.77 -5.27
N VAL A 217 -21.00 -26.15 -6.53
CA VAL A 217 -20.33 -25.54 -7.66
C VAL A 217 -20.78 -24.08 -7.84
N GLU A 218 -22.08 -23.82 -7.81
CA GLU A 218 -22.67 -22.48 -7.94
C GLU A 218 -22.21 -21.54 -6.82
N HIS A 219 -22.32 -21.98 -5.56
CA HIS A 219 -21.84 -21.23 -4.40
C HIS A 219 -20.35 -20.91 -4.49
N SER A 220 -19.53 -21.86 -4.92
CA SER A 220 -18.08 -21.67 -4.98
C SER A 220 -17.64 -20.60 -5.97
N ILE A 221 -18.43 -20.31 -7.00
CA ILE A 221 -18.12 -19.31 -8.03
C ILE A 221 -18.94 -18.03 -7.84
N GLU A 222 -19.91 -18.04 -6.92
CA GLU A 222 -20.69 -16.86 -6.59
C GLU A 222 -19.78 -15.82 -5.94
N PRO A 223 -19.71 -14.60 -6.49
CA PRO A 223 -18.93 -13.52 -5.91
C PRO A 223 -19.33 -13.26 -4.46
N VAL A 224 -18.35 -12.94 -3.63
CA VAL A 224 -18.59 -12.48 -2.26
C VAL A 224 -19.13 -11.05 -2.29
N PRO A 225 -20.23 -10.72 -1.59
CA PRO A 225 -20.76 -9.35 -1.54
C PRO A 225 -19.77 -8.35 -0.93
N ASP A 226 -19.67 -7.15 -1.51
CA ASP A 226 -18.76 -6.10 -1.04
C ASP A 226 -19.17 -5.54 0.34
N ASP A 227 -20.47 -5.56 0.67
CA ASP A 227 -21.05 -5.07 1.91
C ASP A 227 -21.03 -6.12 3.04
N GLU A 228 -21.07 -7.40 2.69
CA GLU A 228 -21.01 -8.52 3.65
C GLU A 228 -19.91 -9.54 3.27
N PRO A 229 -18.62 -9.13 3.26
CA PRO A 229 -17.54 -9.95 2.69
C PRO A 229 -17.15 -11.19 3.49
N TRP A 230 -17.78 -11.40 4.63
CA TRP A 230 -17.53 -12.52 5.54
C TRP A 230 -18.75 -13.42 5.74
N GLU A 231 -19.86 -13.09 5.05
CA GLU A 231 -21.03 -13.97 5.02
C GLU A 231 -20.62 -15.33 4.43
N HIS A 232 -21.04 -16.40 5.09
CA HIS A 232 -20.67 -17.76 4.73
C HIS A 232 -21.84 -18.70 4.90
N SER A 233 -21.88 -19.78 4.11
CA SER A 233 -22.88 -20.83 4.27
C SER A 233 -22.28 -22.05 4.94
N ARG A 234 -22.92 -22.48 6.03
CA ARG A 234 -22.65 -23.80 6.64
C ARG A 234 -23.53 -24.89 6.05
N GLU A 235 -24.56 -24.51 5.30
CA GLU A 235 -25.58 -25.41 4.74
C GLU A 235 -25.15 -26.00 3.40
N VAL A 236 -24.37 -25.24 2.61
CA VAL A 236 -23.62 -25.74 1.46
C VAL A 236 -22.44 -26.55 2.00
N GLY A 237 -22.77 -27.68 2.61
CA GLY A 237 -21.84 -28.51 3.38
C GLY A 237 -20.71 -29.04 2.51
N PHE A 238 -19.67 -29.58 3.13
CA PHE A 238 -18.56 -30.22 2.42
C PHE A 238 -18.78 -31.73 2.39
N PRO A 239 -18.36 -32.45 1.33
CA PRO A 239 -18.32 -33.90 1.35
C PRO A 239 -17.53 -34.34 2.59
N ARG A 240 -18.20 -34.94 3.58
CA ARG A 240 -17.52 -35.56 4.72
C ARG A 240 -16.86 -36.82 4.17
N HIS A 241 -15.53 -36.80 4.08
CA HIS A 241 -14.73 -37.99 3.79
C HIS A 241 -14.84 -39.01 4.94
#